data_AF-E6QQB6-F1
#
_entry.id   AF-E6QQB6-F1
#
_cell.length_a   1.000
_cell.length_b   1.000
_cell.length_c   1.000
_cell.angle_alpha   90.00
_cell.angle_beta   90.00
_cell.angle_gamma   90.00
#
_symmetry.space_group_name_H-M   'P 1'
#
loop_
_entity.id
_entity.type
_entity.pdbx_description
1 polymer ?
#
loop_
_entity_poly.entity_id
_entity_poly.type
_entity_poly.pdbx_seq_one_letter_code
_entity_poly.pdbx_strand_id
1 'polypeptide(L)' 'MGAAVKPVVPVKPTKVVRAADVAVQSYLETESDVDEYLAKLKRKIVAEIEAGGKIRMQ' A
#
# COMPACT_ATOMS: atom_id res chain seq x y z
N MET A 1 -29.40 -32.62 -9.19
CA MET A 1 -28.31 -31.73 -9.64
C MET A 1 -28.67 -30.31 -9.26
N GLY A 2 -27.91 -29.70 -8.35
CA GLY A 2 -28.06 -28.29 -7.99
C GLY A 2 -26.70 -27.79 -7.52
N ALA A 3 -25.88 -27.32 -8.45
CA ALA A 3 -24.58 -26.74 -8.11
C ALA A 3 -24.83 -25.35 -7.51
N ALA A 4 -24.46 -25.17 -6.24
CA ALA A 4 -24.51 -23.88 -5.58
C ALA A 4 -23.47 -22.95 -6.22
N VAL A 5 -23.93 -21.88 -6.86
CA VAL A 5 -23.07 -20.81 -7.35
C VAL A 5 -22.59 -20.00 -6.14
N LYS A 6 -21.30 -20.14 -5.81
CA LYS A 6 -20.67 -19.29 -4.80
C LYS A 6 -20.54 -17.88 -5.37
N PRO A 7 -20.96 -16.81 -4.66
CA PRO A 7 -20.74 -15.46 -5.12
C PRO A 7 -19.23 -15.21 -5.24
N VAL A 8 -18.75 -14.89 -6.44
CA VAL A 8 -17.41 -14.32 -6.61
C VAL A 8 -17.46 -12.94 -5.98
N VAL A 9 -16.94 -12.84 -4.77
CA VAL A 9 -16.61 -11.54 -4.19
C VAL A 9 -15.48 -10.94 -5.02
N PRO A 10 -15.61 -9.72 -5.55
CA PRO A 10 -14.49 -9.07 -6.23
C PRO A 10 -13.34 -8.94 -5.24
N VAL A 11 -12.28 -9.70 -5.46
CA VAL A 11 -11.09 -9.67 -4.63
C VAL A 11 -10.42 -8.33 -4.86
N LYS A 12 -10.52 -7.43 -3.88
CA LYS A 12 -9.77 -6.17 -3.93
C LYS A 12 -8.29 -6.50 -4.11
N PRO A 13 -7.64 -5.98 -5.16
CA PRO A 13 -6.23 -6.26 -5.40
C PRO A 13 -5.43 -5.78 -4.19
N THR A 14 -4.65 -6.70 -3.62
CA THR A 14 -3.81 -6.39 -2.45
C THR A 14 -2.41 -6.12 -2.94
N LYS A 15 -1.92 -4.89 -2.75
CA LYS A 15 -0.55 -4.52 -3.10
C LYS A 15 0.30 -4.48 -1.85
N VAL A 16 1.44 -5.15 -1.91
CA VAL A 16 2.42 -5.11 -0.83
C VAL A 16 3.26 -3.85 -1.01
N VAL A 17 3.31 -3.01 0.02
CA VAL A 17 4.20 -1.84 0.07
C VAL A 17 5.21 -2.09 1.18
N ARG A 18 6.49 -2.07 0.80
CA ARG A 18 7.60 -2.09 1.76
C ARG A 18 7.99 -0.67 2.09
N ALA A 19 8.09 -0.37 3.38
CA ALA A 19 8.63 0.89 3.88
C ALA A 19 9.98 1.23 3.21
N ALA A 20 10.88 0.24 3.15
CA ALA A 20 12.20 0.37 2.54
C ALA A 20 12.19 0.69 1.03
N ASP A 21 11.12 0.34 0.30
CA ASP A 21 10.97 0.67 -1.13
C ASP A 21 10.55 2.14 -1.35
N VAL A 22 10.12 2.82 -0.29
CA VAL A 22 9.72 4.23 -0.32
C VAL A 22 10.84 5.15 0.18
N ALA A 23 11.75 4.62 0.99
CA ALA A 23 12.90 5.37 1.48
C ALA A 23 13.85 5.69 0.32
N VAL A 24 14.13 6.98 0.10
CA VAL A 24 15.12 7.44 -0.88
C VAL A 24 16.54 7.37 -0.29
N GLN A 25 16.66 7.51 1.03
CA GLN A 25 17.91 7.36 1.76
C GLN A 25 17.87 6.11 2.64
N SER A 26 19.02 5.43 2.76
CA SER A 26 19.18 4.30 3.69
C SER A 26 19.13 4.72 5.16
N TYR A 27 19.27 6.02 5.43
CA TYR A 27 19.26 6.60 6.77
C TYR A 27 18.47 7.91 6.76
N LEU A 28 17.62 8.10 7.77
CA LEU A 28 16.92 9.34 8.03
C LEU A 28 17.64 9.98 9.22
N GLU A 29 18.26 11.14 9.01
CA GLU A 29 19.17 11.75 9.98
C GLU A 29 18.56 12.99 10.64
N THR A 30 17.55 13.59 9.98
CA THR A 30 16.85 14.78 10.45
C THR A 30 15.33 14.57 10.48
N GLU A 31 14.62 15.39 11.24
CA GLU A 31 13.15 15.40 11.24
C GLU A 31 12.59 15.66 9.83
N SER A 32 13.27 16.50 9.04
CA SER A 32 12.90 16.74 7.64
C SER A 32 12.99 15.50 6.77
N ASP A 33 14.04 14.67 6.92
CA ASP A 33 14.14 13.39 6.21
C ASP A 33 12.96 12.47 6.55
N VAL A 34 12.54 12.45 7.82
CA VAL A 34 11.40 11.66 8.30
C VAL A 34 10.09 12.16 7.70
N ASP A 35 9.84 13.47 7.73
CA ASP A 35 8.64 14.08 7.16
C ASP A 35 8.53 13.84 5.65
N GLU A 36 9.64 13.98 4.92
CA GLU A 36 9.68 13.70 3.48
C GLU A 36 9.40 12.23 3.17
N TYR A 37 9.97 11.32 3.97
CA TYR A 37 9.71 9.89 3.86
C TYR A 37 8.23 9.55 4.11
N LEU A 38 7.65 10.08 5.20
CA LEU A 38 6.24 9.87 5.54
C LEU A 38 5.30 10.47 4.50
N ALA A 39 5.63 11.64 3.96
CA ALA A 39 4.86 12.26 2.88
C ALA A 39 4.84 11.38 1.62
N LYS A 40 5.99 10.82 1.22
CA LYS A 40 6.09 9.88 0.09
C LYS A 40 5.32 8.59 0.34
N LEU A 41 5.46 8.01 1.54
CA LEU A 41 4.75 6.79 1.92
C LEU A 41 3.23 6.99 1.90
N LYS A 42 2.75 8.10 2.48
CA LYS A 42 1.35 8.47 2.48
C LYS A 42 0.81 8.61 1.05
N ARG A 43 1.51 9.32 0.16
CA ARG A 43 1.08 9.47 -1.25
C ARG A 43 0.93 8.12 -1.94
N LYS A 44 1.89 7.21 -1.76
CA LYS A 44 1.88 5.87 -2.36
C LYS A 44 0.72 5.04 -1.81
N ILE A 45 0.45 5.10 -0.50
CA ILE A 45 -0.67 4.40 0.13
C ILE A 45 -2.02 4.93 -0.38
N VAL A 46 -2.20 6.25 -0.38
CA VAL A 46 -3.46 6.87 -0.81
C VAL A 46 -3.75 6.56 -2.27
N ALA A 47 -2.75 6.66 -3.16
CA ALA A 47 -2.93 6.36 -4.58
C ALA A 47 -3.45 4.93 -4.84
N GLU A 48 -2.94 3.93 -4.11
CA GLU A 48 -3.41 2.55 -4.26
C GLU A 48 -4.79 2.30 -3.62
N ILE A 49 -5.12 3.03 -2.56
CA ILE A 49 -6.47 3.00 -1.96
C ILE A 49 -7.48 3.62 -2.95
N GLU A 50 -7.14 4.77 -3.55
CA GLU A 50 -7.96 5.44 -4.57
C GLU A 50 -8.12 4.58 -5.82
N ALA A 51 -7.10 3.79 -6.19
CA ALA A 51 -7.19 2.78 -7.25
C ALA A 51 -8.10 1.58 -6.90
N GLY A 52 -8.78 1.59 -5.75
CA GLY A 52 -9.70 0.54 -5.30
C GLY A 52 -9.01 -0.66 -4.67
N GLY A 53 -7.71 -0.57 -4.43
CA GLY A 53 -6.89 -1.62 -3.84
C GLY A 53 -6.90 -1.61 -2.31
N LYS A 54 -6.20 -2.59 -1.75
CA LYS A 54 -5.82 -2.63 -0.32
C LYS A 54 -4.29 -2.69 -0.25
N ILE A 55 -3.71 -1.92 0.65
CA ILE A 55 -2.27 -1.98 0.93
C ILE A 55 -2.03 -2.99 2.04
N ARG A 56 -1.04 -3.87 1.84
CA ARG A 56 -0.41 -4.63 2.92
C ARG A 56 0.99 -4.06 3.15
N MET A 57 1.21 -3.47 4.32
CA MET A 57 2.56 -3.08 4.73
C MET A 57 3.39 -4.33 5.03
N GLN A 58 4.66 -4.34 4.58
CA GLN A 58 5.64 -5.39 4.88
C GLN A 58 6.92 -4.77 5.43
#